data_AF-A0A9X1DG56-F1
#
_entry.id   AF-A0A9X1DG56-F1
#
_cell.length_a   1.000
_cell.length_b   1.000
_cell.length_c   1.000
_cell.angle_alpha   90.00
_cell.angle_beta   90.00
_cell.angle_gamma   90.00
#
_symmetry.space_group_name_H-M   'P 1'
#
loop_
_entity.id
_entity.type
_entity.pdbx_description
1 polymer ?
#
loop_
_entity_poly.entity_id
_entity_poly.type
_entity_poly.pdbx_seq_one_letter_code
_entity_poly.pdbx_strand_id
1 'polypeptide(L)' 'MSMSNRSQFGVILILIAFIISIAFSLNPEALLRGGYDLAIDGLVVSRTLMIIFSLYLLVKIGDLFINRKD' A
#
# COMPACT_ATOMS: atom_id res chain seq x y z
N MET A 1 -8.14 -15.66 21.44
CA MET A 1 -8.17 -16.52 20.24
C MET A 1 -6.77 -16.50 19.61
N SER A 2 -6.00 -17.58 19.73
CA SER A 2 -4.66 -17.66 19.09
C SER A 2 -4.86 -17.74 17.58
N MET A 3 -4.38 -16.76 16.83
CA MET A 3 -4.48 -16.78 15.37
C MET A 3 -3.68 -17.95 14.81
N SER A 4 -4.26 -18.67 13.84
CA SER A 4 -3.49 -19.56 12.99
C SER A 4 -2.35 -18.79 12.31
N ASN A 5 -1.14 -19.35 12.31
CA ASN A 5 0.05 -18.74 11.70
C ASN A 5 -0.18 -18.25 10.26
N ARG A 6 -1.07 -18.92 9.50
CA ARG A 6 -1.42 -18.51 8.12
C ARG A 6 -2.18 -17.18 8.08
N SER A 7 -3.06 -16.93 9.05
CA SER A 7 -3.82 -15.67 9.16
C SER A 7 -2.91 -14.51 9.60
N GLN A 8 -1.95 -14.77 10.49
CA GLN A 8 -0.96 -13.76 10.91
C GLN A 8 -0.08 -13.33 9.74
N PHE A 9 0.40 -14.30 8.96
CA PHE A 9 1.22 -14.05 7.80
C PHE A 9 0.51 -13.17 6.76
N GLY A 10 -0.78 -13.44 6.49
CA GLY A 10 -1.58 -12.62 5.57
C GLY A 10 -1.70 -11.16 6.01
N VAL A 11 -1.87 -10.90 7.31
CA VAL A 11 -1.95 -9.52 7.82
C VAL A 11 -0.61 -8.81 7.75
N ILE A 12 0.48 -9.50 8.07
CA ILE A 12 1.84 -8.94 7.94
C ILE A 12 2.12 -8.53 6.50
N LEU A 13 1.76 -9.37 5.53
CA LEU A 13 1.91 -9.05 4.10
C LEU A 13 1.12 -7.81 3.69
N ILE A 14 -0.15 -7.69 4.14
CA ILE A 14 -0.99 -6.52 3.85
C ILE A 14 -0.38 -5.24 4.45
N LEU A 15 0.13 -5.32 5.68
CA LEU A 15 0.79 -4.19 6.35
C LEU A 15 2.07 -3.77 5.62
N ILE A 16 2.91 -4.72 5.20
CA ILE A 16 4.11 -4.42 4.42
C ILE A 16 3.75 -3.73 3.10
N ALA A 17 2.78 -4.26 2.36
CA ALA A 17 2.32 -3.67 1.11
C ALA A 17 1.79 -2.24 1.33
N PHE A 18 1.09 -2.01 2.44
CA PHE A 18 0.53 -0.70 2.78
C PHE A 18 1.63 0.32 3.10
N ILE A 19 2.62 -0.06 3.89
CA ILE A 19 3.78 0.79 4.22
C ILE A 19 4.54 1.18 2.94
N ILE A 20 4.80 0.21 2.06
CA ILE A 20 5.49 0.45 0.79
C ILE A 20 4.69 1.43 -0.07
N SER A 21 3.38 1.22 -0.18
CA SER A 21 2.48 2.08 -0.97
C SER A 21 2.47 3.53 -0.47
N ILE A 22 2.41 3.73 0.84
CA ILE A 22 2.50 5.05 1.46
C ILE A 22 3.88 5.67 1.21
N ALA A 23 4.96 4.90 1.35
CA ALA A 23 6.31 5.40 1.15
C ALA A 23 6.51 5.97 -0.26
N PHE A 24 6.02 5.29 -1.29
CA PHE A 24 6.03 5.78 -2.67
C PHE A 24 5.06 6.96 -2.91
N SER A 25 3.96 7.04 -2.16
CA SER A 25 3.02 8.16 -2.26
C SER A 25 3.60 9.47 -1.70
N LEU A 26 4.41 9.35 -0.64
CA LEU A 26 5.10 10.45 0.03
C LEU A 26 6.42 10.84 -0.65
N ASN A 27 7.13 9.87 -1.22
CA ASN A 27 8.37 10.07 -1.98
C ASN A 27 8.17 9.66 -3.45
N PRO A 28 7.42 10.47 -4.24
CA PRO A 28 7.14 10.13 -5.63
C PRO A 28 8.41 10.08 -6.48
N GLU A 29 9.48 10.78 -6.11
CA GLU A 29 10.77 10.67 -6.81
C GLU A 29 11.38 9.26 -6.76
N ALA A 30 11.01 8.43 -5.78
CA ALA A 30 11.41 7.03 -5.77
C ALA A 30 10.72 6.20 -6.89
N LEU A 31 9.64 6.71 -7.49
CA LEU A 31 9.02 6.13 -8.69
C LEU A 31 9.75 6.56 -9.97
N LEU A 32 10.54 7.63 -9.93
CA LEU A 32 11.37 8.06 -11.05
C LEU A 32 12.67 7.26 -11.04
N ARG A 33 12.96 6.57 -12.14
CA ARG A 33 14.32 6.12 -12.44
C ARG A 33 15.04 7.25 -13.15
N GLY A 34 16.25 7.57 -12.69
CA GLY A 34 17.05 8.70 -13.19
C GLY A 34 17.10 8.76 -14.71
N GLY A 35 16.81 9.95 -15.27
CA GLY A 35 16.72 10.21 -16.70
C GLY A 35 15.30 10.46 -17.23
N TYR A 36 14.26 10.34 -16.38
CA TYR A 36 12.86 10.58 -16.73
C TYR A 36 12.29 11.90 -16.16
N ASP A 37 13.13 12.92 -15.96
CA ASP A 37 12.71 14.21 -15.37
C ASP A 37 11.62 14.93 -16.18
N LEU A 38 11.47 14.62 -17.47
CA LEU A 38 10.40 15.16 -18.33
C LEU A 38 9.08 14.39 -18.25
N ALA A 39 9.05 13.19 -17.66
CA ALA A 39 7.85 12.34 -17.60
C ALA A 39 6.92 12.71 -16.43
N ILE A 40 6.62 14.00 -16.29
CA ILE A 40 5.77 14.54 -15.22
C ILE A 40 4.40 13.85 -15.21
N ASP A 41 3.80 13.59 -16.38
CA ASP A 41 2.51 12.90 -16.47
C ASP A 41 2.58 11.45 -15.96
N GLY A 42 3.67 10.75 -16.27
CA GLY A 42 3.91 9.39 -15.77
C GLY A 42 4.05 9.34 -14.25
N LEU A 43 4.67 10.35 -13.66
CA LEU A 43 4.79 10.51 -12.21
C LEU A 43 3.44 10.73 -11.54
N VAL A 44 2.61 11.63 -12.10
CA VAL A 44 1.28 11.94 -11.57
C VAL A 44 0.38 10.70 -11.60
N VAL A 45 0.37 9.95 -12.71
CA VAL A 45 -0.40 8.71 -12.83
C VAL A 45 0.08 7.66 -11.85
N SER A 46 1.41 7.44 -11.77
CA SER A 46 2.00 6.46 -10.86
C SER A 46 1.69 6.78 -9.40
N ARG A 47 1.84 8.05 -9.01
CA ARG A 47 1.50 8.50 -7.65
C ARG A 47 0.02 8.32 -7.34
N THR A 48 -0.85 8.62 -8.30
CA THR A 48 -2.30 8.44 -8.15
C THR A 48 -2.65 6.97 -7.94
N LEU A 49 -2.04 6.05 -8.69
CA LEU A 49 -2.20 4.61 -8.50
C LEU A 49 -1.75 4.16 -7.11
N MET A 50 -0.60 4.65 -6.61
CA MET A 50 -0.14 4.33 -5.26
C MET A 50 -1.09 4.85 -4.18
N ILE A 51 -1.69 6.03 -4.36
CA ILE A 51 -2.69 6.56 -3.42
C ILE A 51 -3.95 5.68 -3.41
N ILE A 52 -4.48 5.34 -4.58
CA ILE A 52 -5.67 4.47 -4.69
C ILE A 52 -5.39 3.09 -4.08
N PHE A 53 -4.22 2.52 -4.35
CA PHE A 53 -3.81 1.25 -3.78
C PHE A 53 -3.66 1.31 -2.24
N SER A 54 -3.10 2.41 -1.71
CA SER A 54 -3.04 2.67 -0.27
C SER A 54 -4.45 2.69 0.36
N LEU A 55 -5.40 3.40 -0.27
CA LEU A 55 -6.79 3.46 0.22
C LEU A 55 -7.46 2.09 0.20
N TYR A 56 -7.25 1.29 -0.86
CA TYR A 56 -7.76 -0.07 -0.93
C TYR A 56 -7.21 -0.95 0.21
N LEU A 57 -5.90 -0.91 0.45
CA LEU A 57 -5.28 -1.66 1.55
C LEU A 57 -5.77 -1.21 2.91
N LEU A 58 -6.02 0.10 3.10
CA LEU A 58 -6.60 0.65 4.33
C LEU A 58 -8.00 0.09 4.59
N VAL A 59 -8.86 0.04 3.57
CA VAL A 59 -10.19 -0.58 3.67
C VAL A 59 -10.07 -2.06 4.03
N LYS A 60 -9.16 -2.80 3.38
CA LYS A 60 -8.93 -4.23 3.66
C LYS A 60 -8.41 -4.47 5.09
N ILE A 61 -7.56 -3.59 5.59
CA ILE A 61 -7.11 -3.61 6.99
C ILE A 61 -8.30 -3.37 7.92
N GLY A 62 -9.15 -2.39 7.63
CA GLY A 62 -10.38 -2.11 8.38
C GLY A 62 -11.32 -3.32 8.44
N ASP A 63 -11.56 -3.96 7.29
CA ASP A 63 -12.38 -5.19 7.19
C ASP A 63 -11.79 -6.34 8.02
N LEU A 64 -10.47 -6.52 8.02
CA LEU A 64 -9.80 -7.49 8.88
C LEU A 64 -9.97 -7.20 10.37
N PHE A 65 -10.02 -5.93 10.79
CA PHE A 65 -10.26 -5.58 12.19
C PHE A 65 -11.72 -5.75 12.60
N ILE A 66 -12.66 -5.45 11.71
CA ILE A 66 -14.11 -5.62 11.95
C ILE A 66 -14.46 -7.11 12.05
N ASN A 67 -14.08 -7.91 11.06
CA ASN A 67 -14.37 -9.36 11.01
C ASN A 67 -13.64 -10.18 12.09
N ARG A 68 -12.76 -9.57 12.88
CA ARG A 68 -12.10 -10.20 14.04
C ARG A 68 -12.81 -9.96 15.37
N LYS A 69 -13.80 -9.09 15.38
CA LYS A 69 -14.53 -8.71 16.60
C LYS A 69 -15.69 -9.66 16.92
N ASP A 70 -16.05 -10.52 15.97
CA ASP A 70 -16.95 -11.67 16.12
C ASP A 70 -16.14 -12.97 16.33
#